data_AF-A0A434MPG7-F1
#
_entry.id   AF-A0A434MPG7-F1
#
_cell.length_a   1.000
_cell.length_b   1.000
_cell.length_c   1.000
_cell.angle_alpha   90.00
_cell.angle_beta   90.00
_cell.angle_gamma   90.00
#
_symmetry.space_group_name_H-M   'P 1'
#
loop_
_entity.id
_entity.type
_entity.pdbx_description
1 polymer ?
#
loop_
_entity_poly.entity_id
_entity_poly.type
_entity_poly.pdbx_seq_one_letter_code
_entity_poly.pdbx_strand_id
1 'polypeptide(L)' 'MPELEQALTEIAAEMAERTDRGEVATYIPQLGKINPKKFGIAAVTNDGRVLMAGDADEPFSIQSISKV' A
#
# COMPACT_ATOMS: atom_id res chain seq x y z
N MET A 1 -17.96 -9.18 1.72
CA MET A 1 -18.31 -8.14 0.73
C MET A 1 -17.43 -8.42 -0.47
N PRO A 2 -17.82 -9.41 -1.29
CA PRO A 2 -16.99 -9.86 -2.41
C PRO A 2 -16.63 -8.71 -3.35
N GLU A 3 -17.48 -7.69 -3.46
CA GLU A 3 -17.25 -6.49 -4.26
C GLU A 3 -16.06 -5.66 -3.75
N LEU A 4 -15.89 -5.56 -2.43
CA LEU A 4 -14.78 -4.79 -1.84
C LEU A 4 -13.45 -5.53 -1.99
N GLU A 5 -13.44 -6.84 -1.77
CA GLU A 5 -12.25 -7.68 -1.99
C GLU A 5 -11.82 -7.69 -3.45
N GLN A 6 -12.79 -7.78 -4.37
CA GLN A 6 -12.55 -7.68 -5.79
C GLN A 6 -11.99 -6.30 -6.16
N ALA A 7 -12.58 -5.21 -5.67
CA ALA A 7 -12.09 -3.86 -5.93
C ALA A 7 -10.64 -3.65 -5.47
N LEU A 8 -10.28 -4.13 -4.27
CA LEU A 8 -8.89 -4.05 -3.79
C LEU A 8 -7.93 -4.84 -4.69
N THR A 9 -8.34 -6.02 -5.13
CA THR A 9 -7.55 -6.88 -6.03
C THR A 9 -7.35 -6.21 -7.40
N GLU A 10 -8.41 -5.63 -7.97
CA GLU A 10 -8.35 -4.92 -9.25
C GLU A 10 -7.47 -3.68 -9.16
N ILE A 11 -7.58 -2.89 -8.09
CA ILE A 11 -6.69 -1.73 -7.85
C ILE A 11 -5.23 -2.19 -7.74
N ALA A 12 -4.95 -3.25 -6.97
CA ALA A 12 -3.59 -3.74 -6.82
C ALA A 12 -2.99 -4.21 -8.16
N ALA A 13 -3.80 -4.89 -8.99
CA ALA A 13 -3.41 -5.31 -10.32
C ALA A 13 -3.16 -4.12 -11.26
N GLU A 14 -4.04 -3.12 -11.28
CA GLU A 14 -3.83 -1.90 -12.07
C GLU A 14 -2.53 -1.20 -11.65
N MET A 15 -2.34 -1.01 -10.34
CA MET A 15 -1.19 -0.32 -9.80
C MET A 15 0.13 -1.06 -10.05
N ALA A 16 0.11 -2.38 -10.22
CA ALA A 16 1.31 -3.15 -10.61
C ALA A 16 1.83 -2.76 -12.01
N GLU A 17 0.94 -2.39 -12.92
CA GLU A 17 1.25 -2.04 -14.31
C GLU A 17 1.55 -0.53 -14.51
N ARG A 18 1.20 0.32 -13.53
CA ARG A 18 1.43 1.77 -13.60
C ARG A 18 2.92 2.12 -13.52
N THR A 19 3.37 2.98 -14.42
CA THR A 19 4.77 3.44 -14.50
C THR A 19 4.97 4.86 -13.94
N ASP A 20 3.89 5.61 -13.77
CA ASP A 20 3.82 6.97 -13.24
C ASP A 20 3.84 7.01 -11.71
N ARG A 21 4.99 6.69 -11.07
CA ARG A 21 5.07 6.46 -9.61
C ARG A 21 5.81 7.51 -8.78
N GLY A 22 6.15 8.66 -9.36
CA GLY A 22 6.91 9.71 -8.68
C GLY A 22 8.30 9.25 -8.21
N GLU A 23 8.85 9.91 -7.19
CA GLU A 23 10.19 9.63 -6.65
C GLU A 23 10.14 9.23 -5.17
N VAL A 24 10.95 8.23 -4.79
CA VAL A 24 11.09 7.79 -3.40
C VAL A 24 11.91 8.82 -2.62
N ALA A 25 11.50 9.12 -1.39
CA ALA A 25 12.23 10.04 -0.51
C ALA A 25 13.64 9.50 -0.18
N THR A 26 14.66 10.34 -0.36
CA THR A 26 16.07 9.96 -0.18
C THR A 26 16.79 10.70 0.96
N TYR A 27 16.15 11.69 1.59
CA TYR A 27 16.75 12.46 2.68
C TYR A 27 17.03 11.64 3.95
N ILE A 28 16.39 10.46 4.09
CA ILE A 28 16.72 9.43 5.07
C ILE A 28 17.27 8.21 4.30
N PRO A 29 18.51 7.74 4.55
CA PRO A 29 19.13 6.66 3.77
C PRO A 29 18.33 5.36 3.70
N GLN A 30 17.55 5.05 4.74
CA GLN A 30 16.69 3.86 4.78
C GLN A 30 15.49 3.97 3.82
N LEU A 31 14.95 5.19 3.62
CA LEU A 31 13.83 5.42 2.71
C LEU A 31 14.26 5.28 1.25
N GLY A 32 15.46 5.75 0.90
CA GLY A 32 15.99 5.66 -0.47
C GLY A 32 16.25 4.24 -0.98
N LYS A 33 16.12 3.22 -0.13
CA LYS A 33 16.28 1.79 -0.49
C LYS A 33 14.96 1.12 -0.88
N ILE A 34 13.83 1.81 -0.74
CA ILE A 34 12.51 1.23 -1.00
C ILE A 34 12.27 1.16 -2.51
N ASN A 35 11.76 0.01 -2.97
CA ASN A 35 11.40 -0.19 -4.36
C ASN A 35 10.17 0.68 -4.72
N PRO A 36 10.26 1.60 -5.70
CA PRO A 36 9.14 2.47 -6.10
C PRO A 36 7.93 1.71 -6.66
N LYS A 37 8.10 0.43 -7.02
CA LYS A 37 7.00 -0.42 -7.50
C LYS A 37 6.13 -1.02 -6.40
N LYS A 38 6.53 -0.90 -5.13
CA LYS A 38 5.76 -1.46 -4.02
C LYS A 38 4.42 -0.76 -3.89
N PHE A 39 3.37 -1.55 -3.67
CA PHE A 39 2.02 -1.06 -3.47
C PHE A 39 1.23 -2.05 -2.64
N GLY A 40 0.71 -1.60 -1.50
CA GLY A 40 -0.17 -2.37 -0.63
C GLY A 40 -1.40 -1.56 -0.28
N ILE A 41 -2.55 -2.23 -0.23
CA ILE A 41 -3.82 -1.64 0.19
C ILE A 41 -4.56 -2.61 1.11
N ALA A 42 -5.15 -2.08 2.17
CA ALA A 42 -5.95 -2.85 3.11
C ALA A 42 -7.20 -2.06 3.54
N ALA A 43 -8.28 -2.79 3.81
CA ALA A 43 -9.50 -2.25 4.38
C ALA A 43 -9.92 -3.11 5.58
N VAL A 44 -10.31 -2.43 6.67
CA VAL A 44 -10.87 -3.08 7.86
C VAL A 44 -12.31 -2.61 8.02
N THR A 45 -13.24 -3.56 8.03
CA THR A 45 -14.67 -3.29 8.20
C THR A 45 -15.03 -3.15 9.67
N ASN A 46 -16.19 -2.55 9.95
CA ASN A 46 -16.70 -2.39 11.32
C ASN A 46 -16.97 -3.71 12.06
N ASP A 47 -17.14 -4.81 11.32
CA ASP A 47 -17.25 -6.17 11.87
C ASP A 47 -15.90 -6.89 12.00
N GLY A 48 -14.79 -6.18 11.80
CA GLY A 48 -13.43 -6.67 12.05
C GLY A 48 -12.84 -7.54 10.93
N ARG A 49 -13.49 -7.64 9.77
CA ARG A 49 -12.89 -8.32 8.61
C ARG A 49 -11.78 -7.46 8.03
N VAL A 50 -10.65 -8.10 7.75
CA VAL A 50 -9.48 -7.49 7.14
C VAL A 50 -9.39 -8.00 5.71
N LEU A 51 -9.38 -7.07 4.75
CA LEU A 51 -9.21 -7.34 3.32
C LEU A 51 -7.90 -6.69 2.89
N MET A 52 -7.09 -7.38 2.12
CA MET A 52 -5.74 -6.95 1.74
C MET A 52 -5.45 -7.31 0.28
N ALA A 53 -4.68 -6.47 -0.41
CA ALA A 53 -4.15 -6.75 -1.73
C ALA A 53 -2.78 -6.08 -1.93
N GLY A 54 -1.95 -6.65 -2.81
CA GLY A 54 -0.56 -6.20 -3.02
C GLY A 54 0.34 -6.47 -1.81
N ASP A 55 1.31 -5.59 -1.57
CA ASP A 55 2.33 -5.69 -0.50
C ASP A 55 1.80 -5.24 0.88
N ALA A 56 0.50 -5.41 1.15
CA ALA A 56 -0.18 -4.81 2.32
C ALA A 56 0.32 -5.33 3.69
N ASP A 57 0.97 -6.50 3.72
CA ASP A 57 1.54 -7.08 4.94
C ASP A 57 3.02 -6.70 5.14
N GLU A 58 3.61 -5.92 4.23
CA GLU A 58 5.00 -5.50 4.38
C GLU A 58 5.14 -4.35 5.41
N PRO A 59 5.95 -4.53 6.47
CA PRO A 59 6.16 -3.47 7.46
C PRO A 59 6.89 -2.26 6.88
N PHE A 60 6.43 -1.06 7.22
CA PHE A 60 7.11 0.19 6.90
C PHE A 60 7.02 1.18 8.07
N SER A 61 7.89 2.21 8.06
CA SER A 61 7.87 3.26 9.08
C SER A 61 6.62 4.13 8.94
N ILE A 62 5.87 4.32 10.02
CA ILE A 62 4.63 5.11 10.02
C ILE A 62 4.85 6.61 9.74
N GLN A 63 6.05 7.14 9.97
CA GLN A 63 6.40 8.55 9.70
C GLN A 63 5.34 9.54 10.23
N SER A 64 4.95 10.55 9.44
CA SER A 64 3.97 11.57 9.85
C SER A 64 2.55 11.05 10.05
N ILE A 65 2.23 9.80 9.66
CA ILE A 65 0.94 9.17 9.98
C ILE A 65 0.75 9.05 11.50
N SER A 66 1.84 9.04 12.26
CA SER A 66 1.82 9.06 13.74
C SER A 66 1.16 10.28 14.38
N LYS A 67 0.87 11.36 13.64
CA LYS A 67 0.43 12.66 14.18
C LYS A 67 -1.09 12.80 14.40
N VAL A 68 -1.81 11.69 14.51
CA VAL A 68 -3.29 11.68 14.68
C VAL A 68 -3.70 12.40 15.96
#